data_AF-A0A1G7CRV8-F1
#
_entry.id   AF-A0A1G7CRV8-F1
#
_cell.length_a   1.000
_cell.length_b   1.000
_cell.length_c   1.000
_cell.angle_alpha   90.00
_cell.angle_beta   90.00
_cell.angle_gamma   90.00
#
_symmetry.space_group_name_H-M   'P 1'
#
loop_
_entity.id
_entity.type
_entity.pdbx_description
1 polymer ?
#
loop_
_entity_poly.entity_id
_entity_poly.type
_entity_poly.pdbx_seq_one_letter_code
_entity_poly.pdbx_strand_id
1 'polypeptide(L)'
;MLSSSTLFPMAVDGPGRWFMNSIAFWTFVLLGFMAIGGYFMFRKFMKVLPMNDGKSKLDWQNYWVEQSRSLWTDDSKAFLEKLVEPVPTPFRDIARHSIAAKIGQVACESGAAEVTQDHCIQGYIMATPKRDYRSLVKFLDNNGIDYTPYKHLLNK
;
A
#
# COMPACT_ATOMS: atom_id res chain seq x y z
N MET A 1 78.59 36.69 2.63
CA MET A 1 77.48 35.86 2.13
C MET A 1 76.70 35.32 3.32
N LEU A 2 75.66 36.02 3.78
CA LEU A 2 74.69 35.48 4.72
C LEU A 2 73.33 35.99 4.23
N SER A 3 72.63 35.15 3.47
CA SER A 3 71.28 35.42 2.97
C SER A 3 70.31 35.31 4.14
N SER A 4 69.68 36.43 4.50
CA SER A 4 68.68 36.52 5.56
C SER A 4 67.48 35.64 5.23
N SER A 5 67.19 34.71 6.13
CA SER A 5 65.98 33.89 6.15
C SER A 5 64.75 34.78 6.33
N THR A 6 63.96 34.92 5.26
CA THR A 6 62.61 35.48 5.31
C THR A 6 61.67 34.48 5.98
N LEU A 7 61.46 34.64 7.29
CA LEU A 7 60.39 34.00 8.02
C LEU A 7 59.05 34.60 7.56
N PHE A 8 58.28 33.85 6.78
CA PHE A 8 56.86 34.13 6.54
C PHE A 8 56.07 33.82 7.82
N PRO A 9 55.40 34.80 8.45
CA PRO A 9 54.39 34.48 9.45
C PRO A 9 53.14 34.02 8.69
N MET A 10 52.88 32.71 8.67
CA MET A 10 51.58 32.16 8.30
C MET A 10 50.59 32.51 9.42
N ALA A 11 50.04 33.71 9.41
CA ALA A 11 48.84 34.02 10.18
C ALA A 11 47.68 33.23 9.56
N VAL A 12 47.37 32.07 10.15
CA VAL A 12 46.14 31.36 9.85
C VAL A 12 45.02 32.13 10.54
N ASP A 13 44.43 33.08 9.83
CA ASP A 13 43.13 33.62 10.23
C ASP A 13 42.14 32.45 10.20
N GLY A 14 41.63 32.09 11.39
CA GLY A 14 40.62 31.06 11.51
C GLY A 14 39.37 31.39 10.68
N PRO A 15 38.57 30.38 10.29
CA PRO A 15 37.35 30.61 9.53
C PRO A 15 36.49 31.70 10.19
N GLY A 16 36.06 32.69 9.40
CA GLY A 16 35.29 33.81 9.91
C GLY A 16 34.03 33.36 10.67
N ARG A 17 33.66 34.10 11.72
CA ARG A 17 32.47 33.81 12.56
C ARG A 17 31.20 33.53 11.75
N TRP A 18 31.00 34.22 10.63
CA TRP A 18 29.87 34.01 9.73
C TRP A 18 29.89 32.62 9.07
N PHE A 19 31.05 32.14 8.64
CA PHE A 19 31.22 30.80 8.08
C PHE A 19 30.98 29.72 9.15
N MET A 20 31.54 29.88 10.35
CA MET A 20 31.29 28.96 11.47
C MET A 20 29.81 28.89 11.87
N ASN A 21 29.12 30.03 11.93
CA ASN A 21 27.69 30.09 12.22
C ASN A 21 26.84 29.44 11.11
N SER A 22 27.28 29.58 9.85
CA SER A 22 26.60 28.96 8.70
C SER A 22 26.71 27.43 8.78
N ILE A 23 27.90 26.90 9.11
CA ILE A 23 28.08 25.45 9.34
C ILE A 23 27.16 24.97 10.45
N ALA A 24 27.15 25.65 11.61
CA ALA A 24 26.30 25.28 12.73
C ALA A 24 24.81 25.27 12.36
N PHE A 25 24.32 26.29 11.64
CA PHE A 25 22.95 26.35 11.14
C PHE A 25 22.62 25.15 10.23
N TRP A 26 23.47 24.86 9.24
CA TRP A 26 23.26 23.75 8.32
C TRP A 26 23.31 22.38 9.00
N THR A 27 24.11 22.21 10.07
CA THR A 27 24.09 20.98 10.88
C THR A 27 22.71 20.71 11.49
N PHE A 28 22.09 21.72 12.12
CA PHE A 28 20.74 21.55 12.69
C PHE A 28 19.68 21.36 11.61
N VAL A 29 19.80 22.04 10.47
CA VAL A 29 18.88 21.86 9.33
C VAL A 29 18.94 20.43 8.78
N LEU A 30 20.14 19.90 8.54
CA LEU A 30 20.32 18.53 8.05
C LEU A 30 19.87 17.49 9.07
N LEU A 31 20.15 17.70 10.35
CA LEU A 31 19.67 16.84 11.42
C LEU A 31 18.13 16.84 11.48
N GLY A 32 17.50 18.00 11.33
CA GLY A 32 16.05 18.15 11.25
C GLY A 32 15.46 17.41 10.06
N PHE A 33 16.03 17.57 8.86
CA PHE A 33 15.58 16.83 7.67
C PHE A 33 15.77 15.32 7.81
N MET A 34 16.87 14.87 8.42
CA MET A 34 17.10 13.45 8.69
C MET A 34 16.04 12.90 9.67
N ALA A 35 15.73 13.63 10.74
CA ALA A 35 14.70 13.23 11.70
C ALA A 35 13.31 13.19 11.06
N ILE A 36 12.95 14.18 10.24
CA ILE A 36 11.66 14.24 9.53
C ILE A 36 11.57 13.09 8.52
N GLY A 37 12.61 12.88 7.70
CA GLY A 37 12.67 11.79 6.74
C GLY A 37 12.55 10.42 7.43
N GLY A 38 13.27 10.24 8.55
CA GLY A 38 13.18 9.05 9.40
C GLY A 38 11.77 8.84 9.95
N TYR A 39 11.10 9.88 10.45
CA TYR A 39 9.74 9.80 10.97
C TYR A 39 8.73 9.32 9.92
N PHE A 40 8.80 9.84 8.69
CA PHE A 40 7.92 9.39 7.60
C PHE A 40 8.16 7.94 7.20
N MET A 41 9.43 7.52 7.09
CA MET A 41 9.78 6.13 6.81
C MET A 41 9.33 5.20 7.94
N PHE A 42 9.47 5.62 9.20
CA PHE A 42 9.02 4.86 10.36
C PHE A 42 7.49 4.69 10.39
N ARG A 43 6.73 5.77 10.10
CA ARG A 43 5.27 5.69 9.97
C ARG A 43 4.82 4.74 8.86
N LYS A 44 5.54 4.73 7.72
CA LYS A 44 5.29 3.79 6.63
C LYS A 44 5.64 2.36 7.05
N PHE A 45 6.75 2.18 7.76
CA PHE A 45 7.22 0.88 8.24
C PHE A 45 6.26 0.24 9.25
N MET A 46 5.71 1.01 10.19
CA MET A 46 4.70 0.51 11.15
C MET A 46 3.46 -0.08 10.48
N LYS A 47 3.16 0.30 9.22
CA LYS A 47 2.03 -0.28 8.47
C LYS A 47 2.37 -1.61 7.77
N VAL A 48 3.65 -1.94 7.67
CA VAL A 48 4.17 -3.12 6.97
C VAL A 48 4.63 -4.21 7.96
N LEU A 49 4.73 -3.87 9.26
CA LEU A 49 5.01 -4.86 10.30
C LEU A 49 3.98 -6.01 10.25
N PRO A 50 4.45 -7.27 10.45
CA PRO A 50 3.57 -8.42 10.50
C PRO A 50 2.50 -8.20 11.57
N MET A 51 1.29 -8.65 11.28
CA MET A 51 0.17 -8.57 12.22
C MET A 51 0.44 -9.52 13.40
N ASN A 52 -0.44 -9.54 14.40
CA ASN A 52 -0.26 -10.30 15.65
C ASN A 52 0.08 -11.80 15.44
N ASP A 53 -0.24 -12.34 14.26
CA ASP A 53 -0.07 -13.74 13.88
C ASP A 53 1.22 -14.03 13.07
N GLY A 54 2.12 -13.04 12.92
CA GLY A 54 3.40 -13.21 12.20
C GLY A 54 3.27 -13.27 10.66
N LYS A 55 2.06 -13.41 10.12
CA LYS A 55 1.76 -13.39 8.68
C LYS A 55 1.42 -11.98 8.20
N SER A 56 1.89 -11.63 7.01
CA SER A 56 1.51 -10.38 6.34
C SER A 56 0.11 -10.48 5.74
N LYS A 57 -0.48 -9.34 5.38
CA LYS A 57 -1.75 -9.32 4.62
C LYS A 57 -1.66 -10.09 3.30
N LEU A 58 -0.48 -10.09 2.67
CA LEU A 58 -0.25 -10.80 1.41
C LEU A 58 -0.24 -12.32 1.63
N ASP A 59 0.36 -12.79 2.72
CA ASP A 59 0.39 -14.22 3.04
C ASP A 59 -1.01 -14.76 3.31
N TRP A 60 -1.85 -13.98 3.98
CA TRP A 60 -3.26 -14.32 4.15
C TRP A 60 -4.04 -14.31 2.84
N GLN A 61 -3.73 -13.39 1.90
CA GLN A 61 -4.35 -13.41 0.59
C GLN A 61 -3.98 -14.68 -0.18
N ASN A 62 -2.70 -15.05 -0.20
CA ASN A 62 -2.22 -16.26 -0.86
C ASN A 62 -2.90 -17.50 -0.27
N TYR A 63 -2.99 -17.57 1.06
CA TYR A 63 -3.68 -18.66 1.76
C TYR A 63 -5.12 -18.86 1.27
N TRP A 64 -5.92 -17.79 1.20
CA TRP A 64 -7.31 -17.88 0.76
C TRP A 64 -7.46 -18.16 -0.75
N VAL A 65 -6.52 -17.67 -1.57
CA VAL A 65 -6.48 -18.00 -3.01
C VAL A 65 -6.20 -19.49 -3.21
N GLU A 66 -5.23 -20.05 -2.48
CA GLU A 66 -4.90 -21.47 -2.54
C GLU A 66 -6.04 -22.34 -2.03
N GLN A 67 -6.61 -21.99 -0.88
CA GLN A 67 -7.72 -22.73 -0.27
C GLN A 67 -8.97 -22.74 -1.14
N SER A 68 -9.27 -21.62 -1.82
CA SER A 68 -10.45 -21.51 -2.66
C SER A 68 -10.24 -22.05 -4.08
N ARG A 69 -9.02 -22.43 -4.48
CA ARG A 69 -8.66 -22.80 -5.86
C ARG A 69 -9.57 -23.87 -6.47
N SER A 70 -10.00 -24.85 -5.67
CA SER A 70 -10.90 -25.92 -6.10
C SER A 70 -12.36 -25.48 -6.26
N LEU A 71 -12.76 -24.37 -5.65
CA LEU A 71 -14.13 -23.84 -5.67
C LEU A 71 -14.42 -22.98 -6.91
N TRP A 72 -13.39 -22.58 -7.67
CA TRP A 72 -13.53 -21.66 -8.80
C TRP A 72 -14.03 -22.37 -10.06
N THR A 73 -15.25 -22.05 -10.46
CA THR A 73 -15.82 -22.39 -11.76
C THR A 73 -15.35 -21.40 -12.83
N ASP A 74 -15.47 -21.79 -14.11
CA ASP A 74 -15.06 -20.92 -15.22
C ASP A 74 -15.96 -19.68 -15.35
N ASP A 75 -17.24 -19.81 -15.01
CA ASP A 75 -18.18 -18.68 -14.93
C ASP A 75 -17.75 -17.65 -13.88
N SER A 76 -17.31 -18.11 -12.71
CA SER A 76 -16.87 -17.23 -11.63
C SER A 76 -15.54 -16.55 -11.93
N LYS A 77 -14.63 -17.21 -12.67
CA LYS A 77 -13.41 -16.57 -13.19
C LYS A 77 -13.73 -15.51 -14.24
N ALA A 78 -14.67 -15.78 -15.16
CA ALA A 78 -15.10 -14.80 -16.15
C ALA A 78 -15.75 -13.59 -15.49
N PHE A 79 -16.55 -13.81 -14.44
CA PHE A 79 -17.15 -12.74 -13.67
C PHE A 79 -16.10 -11.92 -12.91
N LEU A 80 -15.07 -12.55 -12.33
CA LEU A 80 -13.95 -11.84 -11.71
C LEU A 80 -13.25 -10.88 -12.69
N GLU A 81 -12.95 -11.32 -13.92
CA GLU A 81 -12.33 -10.44 -14.92
C GLU A 81 -13.21 -9.22 -15.22
N LYS A 82 -14.54 -9.42 -15.29
CA LYS A 82 -15.50 -8.32 -15.44
C LYS A 82 -15.45 -7.33 -14.28
N LEU A 83 -15.38 -7.80 -13.04
CA LEU A 83 -15.29 -6.95 -11.85
C LEU A 83 -13.96 -6.14 -11.78
N VAL A 84 -12.93 -6.64 -12.44
CA VAL A 84 -11.58 -6.05 -12.47
C VAL A 84 -11.38 -5.09 -13.65
N GLU A 85 -12.26 -5.12 -14.65
CA GLU A 85 -12.26 -4.24 -15.83
C GLU A 85 -12.14 -2.73 -15.52
N PRO A 86 -12.89 -2.14 -14.55
CA PRO A 86 -12.82 -0.70 -14.28
C PRO A 86 -11.49 -0.26 -13.64
N VAL A 87 -10.63 -1.21 -13.24
CA VAL A 87 -9.35 -0.91 -12.61
C VAL A 87 -8.30 -0.56 -13.68
N PRO A 88 -7.50 0.51 -13.49
CA PRO A 88 -6.40 0.84 -14.40
C PRO A 88 -5.40 -0.30 -14.53
N THR A 89 -4.91 -0.55 -15.74
CA THR A 89 -3.95 -1.63 -16.08
C THR A 89 -2.79 -1.81 -15.09
N PRO A 90 -2.06 -0.77 -14.63
CA PRO A 90 -0.93 -0.98 -13.70
C PRO A 90 -1.32 -1.54 -12.33
N PHE A 91 -2.59 -1.47 -11.93
CA PHE A 91 -3.08 -1.98 -10.65
C PHE A 91 -3.96 -3.22 -10.81
N ARG A 92 -4.23 -3.64 -12.05
CA ARG A 92 -5.20 -4.68 -12.36
C ARG A 92 -4.84 -6.02 -11.72
N ASP A 93 -3.58 -6.42 -11.80
CA ASP A 93 -3.13 -7.71 -11.27
C ASP A 93 -3.18 -7.75 -9.74
N ILE A 94 -2.79 -6.66 -9.08
CA ILE A 94 -2.84 -6.52 -7.62
C ILE A 94 -4.30 -6.52 -7.14
N ALA A 95 -5.18 -5.82 -7.85
CA ALA A 95 -6.61 -5.78 -7.54
C ALA A 95 -7.25 -7.15 -7.77
N ARG A 96 -6.98 -7.83 -8.89
CA ARG A 96 -7.45 -9.18 -9.18
C ARG A 96 -7.09 -10.13 -8.06
N HIS A 97 -5.83 -10.11 -7.62
CA HIS A 97 -5.36 -10.97 -6.54
C HIS A 97 -6.08 -10.68 -5.22
N SER A 98 -6.20 -9.41 -4.85
CA SER A 98 -6.87 -9.01 -3.60
C SER A 98 -8.37 -9.34 -3.60
N ILE A 99 -9.04 -9.19 -4.75
CA ILE A 99 -10.46 -9.50 -4.91
C ILE A 99 -10.65 -11.02 -4.88
N ALA A 100 -9.86 -11.78 -5.63
CA ALA A 100 -9.90 -13.25 -5.63
C ALA A 100 -9.69 -13.83 -4.23
N ALA A 101 -8.71 -13.32 -3.48
CA ALA A 101 -8.48 -13.73 -2.10
C ALA A 101 -9.70 -13.49 -1.20
N LYS A 102 -10.40 -12.36 -1.38
CA LYS A 102 -11.55 -12.02 -0.56
C LYS A 102 -12.80 -12.82 -0.94
N ILE A 103 -13.01 -13.07 -2.22
CA ILE A 103 -14.05 -13.97 -2.71
C ILE A 103 -13.82 -15.39 -2.18
N GLY A 104 -12.58 -15.87 -2.27
CA GLY A 104 -12.18 -17.16 -1.74
C GLY A 104 -12.42 -17.28 -0.24
N GLN A 105 -12.06 -16.24 0.53
CA GLN A 105 -12.36 -16.19 1.95
C GLN A 105 -13.87 -16.31 2.22
N VAL A 106 -14.70 -15.53 1.52
CA VAL A 106 -16.15 -15.54 1.71
C VAL A 106 -16.77 -16.89 1.34
N ALA A 107 -16.31 -17.53 0.26
CA ALA A 107 -16.77 -18.85 -0.16
C ALA A 107 -16.33 -19.98 0.79
N CYS A 108 -15.09 -19.92 1.30
CA CYS A 108 -14.61 -20.88 2.28
C CYS A 108 -15.30 -20.72 3.65
N GLU A 109 -15.53 -19.49 4.11
CA GLU A 109 -16.23 -19.20 5.36
C GLU A 109 -17.72 -19.56 5.30
N SER A 110 -18.37 -19.43 4.14
CA SER A 110 -19.76 -19.85 3.95
C SER A 110 -19.92 -21.37 3.81
N GLY A 111 -18.82 -22.12 3.64
CA GLY A 111 -18.85 -23.56 3.39
C GLY A 111 -19.44 -23.94 2.03
N ALA A 112 -19.41 -23.02 1.07
CA ALA A 112 -19.94 -23.29 -0.27
C ALA A 112 -19.07 -24.31 -1.02
N ALA A 113 -19.71 -25.20 -1.76
CA ALA A 113 -19.01 -26.17 -2.61
C ALA A 113 -18.38 -25.52 -3.85
N GLU A 114 -18.91 -24.37 -4.29
CA GLU A 114 -18.48 -23.64 -5.48
C GLU A 114 -18.65 -22.13 -5.26
N VAL A 115 -17.81 -21.33 -5.91
CA VAL A 115 -17.94 -19.86 -5.90
C VAL A 115 -19.12 -19.47 -6.77
N THR A 116 -20.15 -18.86 -6.18
CA THR A 116 -21.30 -18.29 -6.90
C THR A 116 -21.13 -16.79 -7.13
N GLN A 117 -21.98 -16.21 -7.99
CA GLN A 117 -21.98 -14.76 -8.24
C GLN A 117 -22.17 -13.93 -6.96
N ASP A 118 -22.97 -14.40 -6.00
CA ASP A 118 -23.19 -13.74 -4.72
C ASP A 118 -21.90 -13.62 -3.91
N HIS A 119 -21.10 -14.70 -3.86
CA HIS A 119 -19.78 -14.68 -3.20
C HIS A 119 -18.82 -13.71 -3.92
N CYS A 120 -18.89 -13.63 -5.25
CA CYS A 120 -18.11 -12.69 -6.04
C CYS A 120 -18.47 -11.23 -5.73
N ILE A 121 -19.75 -10.90 -5.68
CA ILE A 121 -20.24 -9.54 -5.37
C ILE A 121 -19.85 -9.16 -3.94
N GLN A 122 -20.12 -10.04 -2.98
CA GLN A 122 -19.77 -9.83 -1.57
C GLN A 122 -18.26 -9.65 -1.38
N GLY A 123 -17.45 -10.53 -1.98
CA GLY A 123 -16.00 -10.45 -1.93
C GLY A 123 -15.45 -9.17 -2.58
N TYR A 124 -16.03 -8.73 -3.69
CA TYR A 124 -15.65 -7.49 -4.37
C TYR A 124 -15.95 -6.23 -3.54
N ILE A 125 -17.12 -6.16 -2.91
CA ILE A 125 -17.48 -5.06 -2.02
C ILE A 125 -16.55 -5.01 -0.80
N MET A 126 -16.24 -6.17 -0.21
CA MET A 126 -15.34 -6.27 0.94
C MET A 126 -13.86 -6.01 0.60
N ALA A 127 -13.42 -6.34 -0.61
CA ALA A 127 -12.05 -6.09 -1.06
C ALA A 127 -11.82 -4.60 -1.41
N THR A 128 -12.88 -3.89 -1.80
CA THR A 128 -12.80 -2.49 -2.19
C THR A 128 -12.62 -1.58 -0.97
N PRO A 129 -11.62 -0.68 -0.96
CA PRO A 129 -11.46 0.28 0.13
C PRO A 129 -12.55 1.35 0.09
N LYS A 130 -12.99 1.84 1.25
CA LYS A 130 -14.08 2.81 1.41
C LYS A 130 -13.97 4.06 0.53
N ARG A 131 -12.74 4.51 0.28
CA ARG A 131 -12.47 5.68 -0.58
C ARG A 131 -12.95 5.49 -2.02
N ASP A 132 -13.06 4.26 -2.49
CA ASP A 132 -13.36 3.91 -3.89
C ASP A 132 -14.81 3.39 -4.07
N TYR A 133 -15.66 3.43 -3.02
CA TYR A 133 -17.06 2.97 -3.08
C TYR A 133 -17.91 3.70 -4.12
N ARG A 134 -17.62 4.96 -4.42
CA ARG A 134 -18.32 5.70 -5.47
C ARG A 134 -18.14 5.05 -6.85
N SER A 135 -16.93 4.57 -7.15
CA SER A 135 -16.62 3.91 -8.42
C SER A 135 -17.21 2.51 -8.50
N LEU A 136 -17.17 1.79 -7.37
CA LEU A 136 -17.80 0.48 -7.18
C LEU A 136 -19.31 0.54 -7.46
N VAL A 137 -20.03 1.42 -6.78
CA VAL A 137 -21.48 1.58 -6.93
C VAL A 137 -21.84 1.94 -8.37
N LYS A 138 -21.13 2.89 -8.96
CA LYS A 138 -21.33 3.28 -10.37
C LYS A 138 -21.12 2.10 -11.32
N PHE A 139 -20.12 1.25 -11.07
CA PHE A 139 -19.87 0.08 -11.89
C PHE A 139 -20.99 -0.98 -11.73
N LEU A 140 -21.45 -1.24 -10.51
CA LEU A 140 -22.52 -2.20 -10.23
C LEU A 140 -23.86 -1.73 -10.84
N ASP A 141 -24.21 -0.45 -10.66
CA ASP A 141 -25.41 0.16 -11.23
C ASP A 141 -25.38 0.08 -12.77
N ASN A 142 -24.25 0.41 -13.41
CA ASN A 142 -24.10 0.35 -14.87
C ASN A 142 -24.21 -1.08 -15.43
N ASN A 143 -23.86 -2.08 -14.64
CA ASN A 143 -23.93 -3.49 -15.03
C ASN A 143 -25.26 -4.16 -14.61
N GLY A 144 -26.18 -3.43 -13.98
CA GLY A 144 -27.46 -3.95 -13.51
C GLY A 144 -27.32 -5.04 -12.44
N ILE A 145 -26.23 -5.03 -11.67
CA ILE A 145 -25.97 -6.02 -10.62
C ILE A 145 -26.67 -5.55 -9.34
N ASP A 146 -27.60 -6.35 -8.82
CA ASP A 146 -28.28 -6.02 -7.56
C ASP A 146 -27.35 -6.27 -6.36
N TYR A 147 -26.97 -5.18 -5.68
CA TYR A 147 -26.16 -5.20 -4.45
C TYR A 147 -26.98 -4.77 -3.22
N THR A 148 -28.31 -4.69 -3.33
CA THR A 148 -29.21 -4.32 -2.23
C THR A 148 -28.96 -5.14 -0.95
N PRO A 149 -28.75 -6.48 -1.02
CA PRO A 149 -28.44 -7.28 0.17
C PRO A 149 -27.13 -6.86 0.86
N TYR A 150 -26.17 -6.35 0.10
CA TYR A 150 -24.82 -6.02 0.55
C TYR A 150 -24.61 -4.53 0.84
N LYS A 151 -25.65 -3.71 0.70
CA LYS A 151 -25.60 -2.26 0.98
C LYS A 151 -25.15 -1.95 2.41
N HIS A 152 -25.39 -2.87 3.35
CA HIS A 152 -24.89 -2.78 4.72
C HIS A 152 -23.36 -2.80 4.82
N LEU A 153 -22.66 -3.44 3.88
CA LEU A 153 -21.19 -3.48 3.83
C LEU A 153 -20.58 -2.15 3.36
N LEU A 154 -21.33 -1.35 2.58
CA LEU A 154 -20.89 -0.04 2.09
C LEU A 154 -20.94 1.07 3.15
N ASN A 155 -21.75 0.88 4.20
CA ASN A 155 -21.96 1.89 5.25
C ASN A 155 -21.02 1.76 6.46
N LYS A 156 -20.04 0.85 6.41
CA LYS A 156 -19.11 0.61 7.52
C LYS A 156 -17.82 1.39 7.35
#